data_AF-A0A524IMW3-F1
#
_entry.id   AF-A0A524IMW3-F1
#
_cell.length_a   1.000
_cell.length_b   1.000
_cell.length_c   1.000
_cell.angle_alpha   90.00
_cell.angle_beta   90.00
_cell.angle_gamma   90.00
#
_symmetry.space_group_name_H-M   'P 1'
#
loop_
_entity.id
_entity.type
_entity.pdbx_description
1 polymer ?
#
loop_
_entity_poly.entity_id
_entity_poly.type
_entity_poly.pdbx_seq_one_letter_code
_entity_poly.pdbx_strand_id
1 'polypeptide(L)'
;MPALEDRRGKASTFMPRTVEPKTRCKILLEQENVVVEFNESMRIEIPRRNPIQCRTVLMTMLESKLLGIDEVAKAIGLSMERVRKLSKKLYQIDVFALIDQRRGQLQDYRLTPEIKAELIQQFVLNLQTNVGTSSKQLSEDMEKRCQIKVAGRTIRQHAAKLGLGHIRRSLPKLLTGLKKTPESDHGSQSAPGADPS
;
A
#
# COMPACT_ATOMS: atom_id res chain seq x y z
N MET A 1 -11.39 -59.94 32.68
CA MET A 1 -10.84 -59.68 31.32
C MET A 1 -11.73 -58.64 30.65
N PRO A 2 -11.40 -57.33 30.71
CA PRO A 2 -12.18 -56.31 30.01
C PRO A 2 -11.82 -56.32 28.52
N ALA A 3 -12.86 -56.39 27.68
CA ALA A 3 -12.76 -56.47 26.24
C ALA A 3 -12.64 -55.07 25.61
N LEU A 4 -11.80 -54.99 24.57
CA LEU A 4 -11.66 -53.95 23.53
C LEU A 4 -12.52 -52.69 23.66
N GLU A 5 -11.95 -51.62 24.21
CA GLU A 5 -12.52 -50.27 24.10
C GLU A 5 -11.87 -49.53 22.92
N ASP A 6 -12.71 -49.16 21.95
CA ASP A 6 -12.35 -48.46 20.71
C ASP A 6 -11.87 -47.03 21.01
N ARG A 7 -10.65 -46.70 20.58
CA ARG A 7 -9.95 -45.44 20.85
C ARG A 7 -10.23 -44.33 19.83
N ARG A 8 -11.16 -44.54 18.90
CA ARG A 8 -11.45 -43.54 17.85
C ARG A 8 -12.72 -42.76 18.16
N GLY A 9 -12.60 -41.87 19.14
CA GLY A 9 -13.41 -40.67 19.24
C GLY A 9 -14.82 -40.87 19.81
N LYS A 10 -14.92 -40.84 21.14
CA LYS A 10 -15.95 -40.10 21.90
C LYS A 10 -15.62 -40.16 23.39
N ALA A 11 -16.05 -39.13 24.10
CA ALA A 11 -15.61 -38.77 25.45
C ALA A 11 -15.59 -39.95 26.44
N SER A 12 -14.44 -40.12 27.11
CA SER A 12 -14.34 -40.98 28.29
C SER A 12 -15.29 -40.46 29.37
N THR A 13 -16.22 -41.31 29.80
CA THR A 13 -17.16 -41.06 30.91
C THR A 13 -16.51 -41.19 32.29
N PHE A 14 -15.21 -41.53 32.35
CA PHE A 14 -14.53 -41.83 33.60
C PHE A 14 -13.87 -40.62 34.29
N MET A 15 -13.86 -39.45 33.65
CA MET A 15 -13.30 -38.24 34.27
C MET A 15 -14.42 -37.30 34.74
N PRO A 16 -14.36 -36.77 35.99
CA PRO A 16 -15.27 -35.72 36.41
C PRO A 16 -15.11 -34.54 35.44
N ARG A 17 -16.24 -34.08 34.88
CA ARG A 17 -16.25 -32.92 33.97
C ARG A 17 -15.73 -31.71 34.72
N THR A 18 -14.54 -31.23 34.34
CA THR A 18 -14.02 -29.94 34.79
C THR A 18 -14.93 -28.86 34.23
N VAL A 19 -15.84 -28.34 35.05
CA VAL A 19 -16.62 -27.15 34.72
C VAL A 19 -15.66 -25.95 34.87
N GLU A 20 -15.00 -25.55 33.79
CA GLU A 20 -14.31 -24.26 33.77
C GLU A 20 -15.35 -23.14 33.94
N PRO A 21 -15.27 -22.27 34.97
CA PRO A 21 -16.14 -21.11 35.05
C PRO A 21 -15.66 -20.10 34.01
N LYS A 22 -16.22 -20.19 32.80
CA LYS A 22 -15.90 -19.29 31.70
C LYS A 22 -16.78 -18.06 31.80
N THR A 23 -16.41 -17.12 32.68
CA THR A 23 -16.96 -15.76 32.62
C THR A 23 -16.42 -15.12 31.35
N ARG A 24 -17.08 -15.42 30.21
CA ARG A 24 -16.70 -14.85 28.92
C ARG A 24 -17.18 -13.41 28.92
N CYS A 25 -16.23 -12.49 28.81
CA CYS A 25 -16.56 -11.09 28.57
C CYS A 25 -17.32 -11.00 27.24
N LYS A 26 -18.30 -10.10 27.15
CA LYS A 26 -19.08 -9.86 25.94
C LYS A 26 -18.68 -8.55 25.32
N ILE A 27 -18.75 -8.46 24.00
CA ILE A 27 -18.58 -7.20 23.28
C ILE A 27 -19.95 -6.73 22.78
N LEU A 28 -20.32 -5.51 23.15
CA LEU A 28 -21.48 -4.81 22.65
C LEU A 28 -21.01 -3.65 21.76
N LEU A 29 -21.61 -3.56 20.57
CA LEU A 29 -21.33 -2.49 19.61
C LEU A 29 -22.43 -1.45 19.70
N GLU A 30 -22.11 -0.33 20.32
CA GLU A 30 -22.98 0.84 20.37
C GLU A 30 -22.62 1.83 19.24
N GLN A 31 -23.47 2.85 19.07
CA GLN A 31 -23.30 3.85 18.01
C GLN A 31 -21.98 4.60 18.16
N GLU A 32 -21.66 5.07 19.37
CA GLU A 32 -20.45 5.84 19.64
C GLU A 32 -19.36 5.05 20.36
N ASN A 33 -19.70 3.93 21.01
CA ASN A 33 -18.80 3.17 21.88
C ASN A 33 -18.72 1.68 21.51
N VAL A 34 -17.57 1.07 21.78
CA VAL A 34 -17.43 -0.38 21.93
C VAL A 34 -17.41 -0.67 23.41
N VAL A 35 -18.36 -1.47 23.89
CA VAL A 35 -18.48 -1.80 25.30
C VAL A 35 -18.03 -3.25 25.51
N VAL A 36 -17.07 -3.45 26.41
CA VAL A 36 -16.67 -4.77 26.88
C VAL A 36 -17.28 -5.00 28.25
N GLU A 37 -18.24 -5.92 28.33
CA GLU A 37 -18.97 -6.26 29.54
C GLU A 37 -18.37 -7.52 30.18
N PHE A 38 -17.95 -7.40 31.44
CA PHE A 38 -17.43 -8.53 32.23
C PHE A 38 -18.55 -9.19 33.03
N ASN A 39 -19.45 -8.38 33.58
CA ASN A 39 -20.70 -8.74 34.24
C ASN A 39 -21.67 -7.54 34.18
N GLU A 40 -22.90 -7.68 34.68
CA GLU A 40 -23.95 -6.67 34.61
C GLU A 40 -23.57 -5.31 35.26
N SER A 41 -22.54 -5.28 36.12
CA SER A 41 -22.09 -4.09 36.84
C SER A 41 -20.69 -3.59 36.45
N MET A 42 -19.94 -4.35 35.65
CA MET A 42 -18.56 -4.06 35.26
C MET A 42 -18.43 -4.05 33.75
N ARG A 43 -18.30 -2.84 33.19
CA ARG A 43 -18.12 -2.63 31.75
C ARG A 43 -16.99 -1.63 31.48
N ILE A 44 -16.29 -1.84 30.38
CA ILE A 44 -15.33 -0.88 29.82
C ILE A 44 -15.94 -0.30 28.56
N GLU A 45 -16.17 1.01 28.56
CA GLU A 45 -16.66 1.74 27.39
C GLU A 45 -15.48 2.38 26.65
N ILE A 46 -15.37 2.09 25.35
CA ILE A 46 -14.28 2.58 24.52
C ILE A 46 -14.86 3.40 23.36
N PRO A 47 -14.56 4.70 23.27
CA PRO A 47 -15.02 5.52 22.16
C PRO A 47 -14.54 5.00 20.81
N ARG A 48 -15.47 4.78 19.88
CA ARG A 48 -15.17 4.32 18.50
C ARG A 48 -14.38 5.35 17.71
N ARG A 49 -14.44 6.63 18.10
CA ARG A 49 -13.64 7.72 17.53
C ARG A 49 -12.14 7.51 17.73
N ASN A 50 -11.72 6.70 18.72
CA ASN A 50 -10.32 6.34 18.94
C ASN A 50 -10.04 4.88 18.52
N PRO A 51 -9.78 4.63 17.23
CA PRO A 51 -9.60 3.27 16.72
C PRO A 51 -8.32 2.61 17.26
N ILE A 52 -7.31 3.38 17.65
CA ILE A 52 -6.07 2.84 18.22
C ILE A 52 -6.37 2.30 19.62
N GLN A 53 -6.99 3.11 20.48
CA GLN A 53 -7.36 2.69 21.83
C GLN A 53 -8.29 1.47 21.80
N CYS A 54 -9.31 1.48 20.94
CA CYS A 54 -10.22 0.35 20.75
C CYS A 54 -9.46 -0.93 20.36
N ARG A 55 -8.56 -0.85 19.37
CA ARG A 55 -7.75 -2.01 18.98
C ARG A 55 -6.83 -2.47 20.10
N THR A 56 -6.16 -1.56 20.80
CA THR A 56 -5.25 -1.91 21.90
C THR A 56 -5.99 -2.73 22.96
N VAL A 57 -7.09 -2.19 23.51
CA VAL A 57 -7.83 -2.86 24.58
C VAL A 57 -8.36 -4.23 24.13
N LEU A 58 -9.00 -4.30 22.96
CA LEU A 58 -9.57 -5.56 22.47
C LEU A 58 -8.51 -6.61 22.14
N MET A 59 -7.36 -6.21 21.61
CA MET A 59 -6.25 -7.13 21.31
C MET A 59 -5.56 -7.60 22.60
N THR A 60 -5.40 -6.74 23.60
CA THR A 60 -4.89 -7.13 24.92
C THR A 60 -5.82 -8.15 25.57
N MET A 61 -7.13 -7.91 25.56
CA MET A 61 -8.12 -8.84 26.11
C MET A 61 -8.21 -10.16 25.34
N LEU A 62 -8.00 -10.12 24.02
CA LEU A 62 -7.88 -11.32 23.19
C LEU A 62 -6.68 -12.18 23.61
N GLU A 63 -5.52 -11.56 23.81
CA GLU A 63 -4.30 -12.28 24.21
C GLU A 63 -4.44 -12.86 25.62
N SER A 64 -5.13 -12.15 26.52
CA SER A 64 -5.51 -12.65 27.86
C SER A 64 -6.62 -13.70 27.84
N LYS A 65 -7.12 -14.12 26.67
CA LYS A 65 -8.21 -15.10 26.49
C LYS A 65 -9.54 -14.69 27.13
N LEU A 66 -9.73 -13.41 27.42
CA LEU A 66 -10.97 -12.85 27.95
C LEU A 66 -12.03 -12.69 26.86
N LEU A 67 -11.59 -12.50 25.62
CA LEU A 67 -12.44 -12.33 24.44
C LEU A 67 -12.14 -13.37 23.35
N GLY A 68 -13.18 -13.74 22.60
CA GLY A 68 -13.05 -14.59 21.42
C GLY A 68 -12.44 -13.82 20.24
N ILE A 69 -11.64 -14.50 19.42
CA ILE A 69 -11.06 -13.87 18.23
C ILE A 69 -12.11 -13.47 17.19
N ASP A 70 -13.18 -14.22 17.10
CA ASP A 70 -14.30 -13.98 16.21
C ASP A 70 -15.11 -12.75 16.64
N GLU A 71 -15.31 -12.57 17.95
CA GLU A 71 -15.96 -11.39 18.54
C GLU A 71 -15.14 -10.13 18.28
N VAL A 72 -13.83 -10.19 18.55
CA VAL A 72 -12.90 -9.06 18.31
C VAL A 72 -12.80 -8.72 16.83
N ALA A 73 -12.76 -9.73 15.95
CA ALA A 73 -12.75 -9.54 14.50
C ALA A 73 -14.00 -8.81 14.00
N LYS A 74 -15.19 -9.23 14.48
CA LYS A 74 -16.46 -8.57 14.17
C LYS A 74 -16.50 -7.14 14.69
N ALA A 75 -16.04 -6.92 15.92
CA ALA A 75 -16.07 -5.60 16.55
C ALA A 75 -15.20 -4.55 15.84
N ILE A 76 -14.04 -4.96 15.32
CA ILE A 76 -13.08 -4.06 14.66
C ILE A 76 -13.27 -4.05 13.13
N GLY A 77 -14.06 -4.97 12.56
CA GLY A 77 -14.28 -5.09 11.13
C GLY A 77 -13.05 -5.61 10.36
N LEU A 78 -12.28 -6.52 10.95
CA LEU A 78 -11.08 -7.11 10.35
C LEU A 78 -11.22 -8.63 10.23
N SER A 79 -10.44 -9.26 9.35
CA SER A 79 -10.38 -10.73 9.31
C SER A 79 -9.69 -11.28 10.55
N MET A 80 -10.09 -12.49 10.99
CA MET A 80 -9.47 -13.18 12.13
C MET A 80 -7.95 -13.33 11.96
N GLU A 81 -7.48 -13.62 10.75
CA GLU A 81 -6.04 -13.71 10.46
C GLU A 81 -5.32 -12.38 10.75
N ARG A 82 -5.90 -11.27 10.29
CA ARG A 82 -5.35 -9.94 10.52
C ARG A 82 -5.36 -9.57 12.00
N VAL A 83 -6.40 -9.96 12.73
CA VAL A 83 -6.48 -9.82 14.19
C VAL A 83 -5.36 -10.60 14.89
N ARG A 84 -5.14 -11.88 14.56
CA ARG A 84 -4.02 -12.68 15.13
C ARG A 84 -2.67 -11.99 14.90
N LYS A 85 -2.45 -11.54 13.67
CA LYS A 85 -1.18 -10.90 13.28
C LYS A 85 -0.98 -9.58 14.02
N LEU A 86 -2.03 -8.78 14.17
CA LEU A 86 -1.97 -7.51 14.90
C LEU A 86 -1.80 -7.72 16.40
N SER A 87 -2.50 -8.68 17.02
CA SER A 87 -2.34 -9.02 18.45
C SER A 87 -0.90 -9.40 18.78
N LYS A 88 -0.31 -10.31 17.99
CA LYS A 88 1.10 -10.69 18.16
C LYS A 88 2.05 -9.52 18.00
N LYS A 89 1.81 -8.66 17.01
CA LYS A 89 2.64 -7.48 16.77
C LYS A 89 2.52 -6.44 17.88
N LEU A 90 1.32 -6.25 18.45
CA LEU A 90 1.11 -5.37 19.60
C LEU A 90 1.98 -5.82 20.77
N TYR A 91 2.03 -7.13 21.04
CA TYR A 91 2.86 -7.66 22.14
C TYR A 91 4.38 -7.57 21.86
N GLN A 92 4.79 -7.66 20.59
CA GLN A 92 6.21 -7.66 20.19
C GLN A 92 6.81 -6.27 19.97
N ILE A 93 6.03 -5.32 19.42
CA ILE A 93 6.49 -4.03 18.87
C ILE A 93 5.71 -2.86 19.48
N ASP A 94 4.77 -3.12 20.40
CA ASP A 94 3.93 -2.13 21.07
C ASP A 94 2.83 -1.50 20.17
N VAL A 95 2.06 -0.56 20.73
CA VAL A 95 0.88 0.10 20.13
C VAL A 95 1.17 0.71 18.76
N PHE A 96 2.42 1.08 18.47
CA PHE A 96 2.85 1.57 17.16
C PHE A 96 2.54 0.60 16.01
N ALA A 97 2.46 -0.71 16.29
CA ALA A 97 2.07 -1.71 15.31
C ALA A 97 0.60 -1.59 14.83
N LEU A 98 -0.25 -0.92 15.60
CA LEU A 98 -1.67 -0.71 15.28
C LEU A 98 -1.92 0.56 14.45
N ILE A 99 -0.91 1.44 14.35
CA ILE A 99 -0.96 2.66 13.56
C ILE A 99 -0.88 2.30 12.07
N ASP A 100 -1.71 2.95 11.24
CA ASP A 100 -1.68 2.74 9.80
C ASP A 100 -0.44 3.37 9.16
N GLN A 101 0.58 2.55 8.94
CA GLN A 101 1.84 2.93 8.32
C GLN A 101 1.70 3.35 6.84
N ARG A 102 0.54 3.10 6.20
CA ARG A 102 0.30 3.51 4.81
C ARG A 102 0.19 5.03 4.66
N ARG A 103 -0.16 5.77 5.72
CA ARG A 103 -0.16 7.24 5.68
C ARG A 103 1.24 7.80 5.41
N GLY A 104 2.28 7.15 5.95
CA GLY A 104 3.69 7.49 5.65
C GLY A 104 4.14 7.09 4.24
N GLN A 105 3.41 6.22 3.55
CA GLN A 105 3.68 5.83 2.15
C GLN A 105 3.02 6.75 1.12
N LEU A 106 2.22 7.74 1.54
CA LEU A 106 1.58 8.70 0.63
C LEU A 106 2.57 9.72 0.05
N GLN A 107 3.67 9.99 0.76
CA GLN A 107 4.79 10.68 0.16
C GLN A 107 5.62 9.67 -0.63
N ASP A 108 5.75 9.93 -1.93
CA ASP A 108 6.44 9.15 -2.97
C ASP A 108 7.98 9.12 -2.73
N TYR A 109 8.44 8.85 -1.50
CA TYR A 109 9.84 9.03 -1.03
C TYR A 109 10.91 8.30 -1.87
N ARG A 110 10.52 7.35 -2.73
CA ARG A 110 11.47 6.64 -3.60
C ARG A 110 11.77 7.35 -4.92
N LEU A 111 10.87 8.20 -5.41
CA LEU A 111 11.09 9.01 -6.61
C LEU A 111 10.90 10.48 -6.27
N THR A 112 12.02 11.16 -6.06
CA THR A 112 12.05 12.60 -5.97
C THR A 112 11.56 13.22 -7.29
N PRO A 113 11.12 14.50 -7.29
CA PRO A 113 10.71 15.20 -8.51
C PRO A 113 11.75 15.14 -9.63
N GLU A 114 13.04 15.18 -9.28
CA GLU A 114 14.16 15.13 -10.21
C GLU A 114 14.21 13.78 -10.93
N ILE A 115 14.06 12.68 -10.20
CA ILE A 115 14.02 11.33 -10.78
C ILE A 115 12.79 11.15 -11.69
N LYS A 116 11.67 11.81 -11.37
CA LYS A 116 10.47 11.82 -12.23
C LYS A 116 10.72 12.59 -13.52
N ALA A 117 11.43 13.72 -13.45
CA ALA A 117 11.81 14.49 -14.63
C ALA A 117 12.71 13.66 -15.55
N GLU A 118 13.72 12.99 -14.99
CA GLU A 118 14.59 12.06 -15.73
C GLU A 118 13.79 10.94 -16.41
N LEU A 119 12.85 10.33 -15.70
CA LEU A 119 11.99 9.30 -16.29
C LEU A 119 11.22 9.82 -17.52
N ILE A 120 10.70 11.05 -17.47
CA ILE A 120 10.01 11.67 -18.60
C ILE A 120 10.99 11.90 -19.75
N GLN A 121 12.17 12.46 -19.49
CA GLN A 121 13.18 12.71 -20.51
C GLN A 121 13.60 11.42 -21.22
N GLN A 122 13.91 10.36 -20.47
CA GLN A 122 14.28 9.06 -21.05
C GLN A 122 13.13 8.45 -21.85
N PHE A 123 11.88 8.60 -21.40
CA PHE A 123 10.72 8.17 -22.15
C PHE A 123 10.59 8.89 -23.50
N VAL A 124 10.76 10.21 -23.53
CA VAL A 124 10.71 11.00 -24.77
C VAL A 124 11.87 10.65 -25.71
N LEU A 125 13.09 10.53 -25.18
CA LEU A 125 14.27 10.16 -25.97
C LEU A 125 14.11 8.78 -26.62
N ASN A 126 13.58 7.81 -25.89
CA ASN A 126 13.30 6.47 -26.40
C ASN A 126 12.23 6.48 -27.51
N LEU A 127 11.20 7.32 -27.39
CA LEU A 127 10.23 7.51 -28.47
C LEU A 127 10.83 8.10 -29.74
N GLN A 128 11.77 9.04 -29.62
CA GLN A 128 12.45 9.63 -30.78
C GLN A 128 13.43 8.67 -31.45
N THR A 129 14.14 7.89 -30.66
CA THR A 129 15.15 6.92 -31.11
C THR A 129 14.56 5.57 -31.48
N ASN A 130 13.25 5.40 -31.31
CA ASN A 130 12.51 4.14 -31.50
C ASN A 130 13.04 2.97 -30.66
N VAL A 131 13.75 3.28 -29.57
CA VAL A 131 14.14 2.34 -28.52
C VAL A 131 12.92 2.10 -27.64
N GLY A 132 12.62 0.85 -27.28
CA GLY A 132 11.37 0.52 -26.58
C GLY A 132 11.13 1.33 -25.30
N THR A 133 9.88 1.72 -25.02
CA THR A 133 9.51 2.44 -23.79
C THR A 133 9.03 1.50 -22.67
N SER A 134 9.55 0.27 -22.66
CA SER A 134 9.15 -0.70 -21.64
C SER A 134 9.70 -0.28 -20.28
N SER A 135 9.03 -0.66 -19.20
CA SER A 135 9.50 -0.33 -17.84
C SER A 135 10.87 -0.96 -17.52
N LYS A 136 11.22 -2.07 -18.19
CA LYS A 136 12.55 -2.69 -18.09
C LYS A 136 13.58 -1.85 -18.84
N GLN A 137 13.27 -1.44 -20.07
CA GLN A 137 14.17 -0.61 -20.87
C GLN A 137 14.44 0.74 -20.20
N LEU A 138 13.40 1.42 -19.72
CA LEU A 138 13.54 2.69 -18.99
C LEU A 138 14.36 2.53 -17.70
N SER A 139 14.25 1.39 -17.03
CA SER A 139 15.08 1.08 -15.85
C SER A 139 16.55 1.00 -16.22
N GLU A 140 16.86 0.29 -17.30
CA GLU A 140 18.24 0.14 -17.79
C GLU A 140 18.79 1.47 -18.29
N ASP A 141 17.98 2.29 -18.96
CA ASP A 141 18.41 3.58 -19.50
C ASP A 141 18.66 4.60 -18.37
N MET A 142 17.81 4.62 -17.33
CA MET A 142 18.02 5.46 -16.16
C MET A 142 19.28 5.06 -15.37
N GLU A 143 19.58 3.75 -15.29
CA GLU A 143 20.81 3.27 -14.64
C GLU A 143 22.05 3.60 -15.49
N LYS A 144 21.99 3.39 -16.82
CA LYS A 144 23.13 3.64 -17.72
C LYS A 144 23.42 5.12 -17.94
N ARG A 145 22.39 5.95 -18.15
CA ARG A 145 22.54 7.36 -18.55
C ARG A 145 22.58 8.31 -17.36
N CYS A 146 21.84 8.00 -16.29
CA CYS A 146 21.69 8.90 -15.15
C CYS A 146 22.30 8.33 -13.86
N GLN A 147 22.80 7.09 -13.86
CA GLN A 147 23.30 6.38 -12.67
C GLN A 147 22.22 6.21 -11.57
N ILE A 148 20.94 6.24 -11.96
CA ILE A 148 19.81 6.12 -11.04
C ILE A 148 19.25 4.70 -11.12
N LYS A 149 19.41 3.95 -10.02
CA LYS A 149 18.88 2.59 -9.91
C LYS A 149 17.44 2.60 -9.43
N VAL A 150 16.49 2.42 -10.34
CA VAL A 150 15.05 2.31 -10.03
C VAL A 150 14.50 0.99 -10.54
N ALA A 151 13.80 0.22 -9.71
CA ALA A 151 13.19 -1.02 -10.15
C ALA A 151 12.09 -0.78 -11.22
N GLY A 152 12.04 -1.63 -12.26
CA GLY A 152 11.05 -1.52 -13.34
C GLY A 152 9.59 -1.50 -12.87
N ARG A 153 9.24 -2.16 -11.75
CA ARG A 153 7.88 -2.10 -11.17
C ARG A 153 7.53 -0.68 -10.71
N THR A 154 8.49 0.02 -10.11
CA THR A 154 8.35 1.41 -9.67
C THR A 154 8.17 2.31 -10.89
N ILE A 155 9.02 2.16 -11.92
CA ILE A 155 8.90 2.91 -13.17
C ILE A 155 7.52 2.72 -13.80
N ARG A 156 7.03 1.48 -13.90
CA ARG A 156 5.69 1.20 -14.43
C ARG A 156 4.60 1.93 -13.65
N GLN A 157 4.67 1.91 -12.32
CA GLN A 157 3.71 2.59 -11.46
C GLN A 157 3.72 4.11 -11.71
N HIS A 158 4.89 4.74 -11.77
CA HIS A 158 4.99 6.17 -12.00
C HIS A 158 4.65 6.58 -13.43
N ALA A 159 5.07 5.82 -14.44
CA ALA A 159 4.69 6.05 -15.82
C ALA A 159 3.17 5.97 -16.03
N ALA A 160 2.49 5.07 -15.33
CA ALA A 160 1.03 4.99 -15.31
C ALA A 160 0.40 6.21 -14.61
N LYS A 161 0.89 6.59 -13.42
CA LYS A 161 0.44 7.79 -12.70
C LYS A 161 0.62 9.08 -13.51
N LEU A 162 1.71 9.19 -14.27
CA LEU A 162 2.03 10.33 -15.13
C LEU A 162 1.32 10.28 -16.50
N GLY A 163 0.60 9.20 -16.80
CA GLY A 163 -0.11 9.06 -18.08
C GLY A 163 0.79 8.85 -19.31
N LEU A 164 2.07 8.48 -19.13
CA LEU A 164 3.04 8.34 -20.23
C LEU A 164 2.59 7.30 -21.27
N GLY A 165 1.85 6.27 -20.85
CA GLY A 165 1.28 5.29 -21.76
C GLY A 165 0.27 5.88 -22.76
N HIS A 166 -0.50 6.89 -22.36
CA HIS A 166 -1.53 7.51 -23.20
C HIS A 166 -0.94 8.42 -24.27
N ILE A 167 0.16 9.11 -23.94
CA ILE A 167 0.84 10.04 -24.86
C ILE A 167 1.81 9.35 -25.82
N ARG A 168 2.06 8.03 -25.66
CA ARG A 168 3.02 7.26 -26.46
C ARG A 168 2.83 7.40 -27.97
N ARG A 169 1.59 7.52 -28.45
CA ARG A 169 1.25 7.61 -29.88
C ARG A 169 1.12 9.05 -30.39
N SER A 170 0.78 9.99 -29.52
CA SER A 170 0.59 11.40 -29.88
C SER A 170 1.91 12.18 -29.83
N LEU A 171 2.76 11.89 -28.85
CA LEU A 171 4.00 12.63 -28.63
C LEU A 171 4.97 12.59 -29.83
N PRO A 172 5.20 11.45 -30.51
CA PRO A 172 6.04 11.43 -31.71
C PRO A 172 5.50 12.32 -32.83
N LYS A 173 4.17 12.41 -33.00
CA LYS A 173 3.53 13.24 -34.02
C LYS A 173 3.71 14.74 -33.73
N LEU A 174 3.66 15.12 -32.45
CA LEU A 174 3.95 16.50 -32.03
C LEU A 174 5.41 16.86 -32.28
N LEU A 175 6.33 15.94 -31.98
CA LEU A 175 7.76 16.13 -32.19
C LEU A 175 8.14 16.23 -33.68
N THR A 176 7.50 15.47 -34.57
CA THR A 176 7.73 15.59 -36.02
C THR A 176 7.13 16.86 -36.60
N GLY A 177 6.02 17.37 -36.04
CA GLY A 177 5.46 18.68 -36.40
C GLY A 177 6.41 19.84 -36.10
N LEU A 178 7.13 19.78 -34.98
CA LEU A 178 8.10 20.81 -34.58
C LEU A 178 9.40 20.79 -35.41
N LYS A 179 9.81 19.65 -35.95
CA LYS A 179 10.97 19.55 -36.86
C LYS A 179 10.73 20.22 -38.23
N LYS A 180 9.49 20.57 -38.57
CA LYS A 180 9.08 21.09 -39.89
C LYS A 180 8.94 22.61 -39.99
N THR A 181 9.34 23.37 -38.98
CA THR A 181 9.59 24.81 -39.13
C THR A 181 11.10 25.05 -39.18
N PRO A 182 11.78 24.81 -40.31
CA PRO A 182 12.93 25.62 -40.64
C PRO A 182 12.40 27.03 -40.91
N GLU A 183 13.01 28.04 -40.30
CA GLU A 183 12.85 29.42 -40.73
C GLU A 183 13.21 29.50 -42.21
N SER A 184 12.20 29.51 -43.08
CA SER A 184 12.34 29.91 -44.47
C SER A 184 11.94 31.38 -44.57
N ASP A 185 12.93 32.25 -44.42
CA ASP A 185 12.90 33.52 -45.14
C ASP A 185 14.22 33.63 -45.91
N HIS A 186 14.16 33.31 -47.21
CA HIS A 186 15.23 33.53 -48.17
C HIS A 186 14.75 34.59 -49.15
N GLY A 187 15.53 35.67 -49.20
CA GLY A 187 15.20 36.91 -49.88
C GLY A 187 15.32 36.89 -51.40
N SER A 188 15.15 38.09 -51.97
CA SER A 188 15.72 38.61 -53.22
C SER A 188 15.32 40.09 -53.25
N GLN A 189 16.20 41.06 -53.50
CA GLN A 189 16.77 41.32 -54.82
C GLN A 189 18.04 42.21 -54.76
N SER A 190 19.09 41.72 -55.42
CA SER A 190 20.07 42.39 -56.30
C SER A 190 20.58 43.83 -56.05
N ALA A 191 21.91 43.94 -55.96
CA ALA A 191 22.77 45.14 -56.12
C ALA A 191 22.86 45.60 -57.62
N PRO A 192 23.50 46.74 -58.01
CA PRO A 192 24.97 46.94 -57.91
C PRO A 192 25.51 48.40 -57.79
N GLY A 193 26.78 48.56 -57.36
CA GLY A 193 27.77 49.46 -58.01
C GLY A 193 28.33 50.69 -57.25
N ALA A 194 29.67 50.64 -57.00
CA ALA A 194 30.72 51.70 -57.07
C ALA A 194 30.54 53.05 -56.33
N ASP A 195 31.51 53.73 -55.72
CA ASP A 195 32.96 53.61 -55.41
C ASP A 195 33.26 54.71 -54.34
N PRO A 196 34.46 54.81 -53.74
CA PRO A 196 34.71 55.58 -52.53
C PRO A 196 35.13 57.04 -52.78
N SER A 197 34.91 57.89 -51.78
CA SER A 197 35.66 59.14 -51.52
C SER A 197 35.65 59.46 -50.04
#